data_AF-A0A925DRJ8-F1
#
_entry.id   AF-A0A925DRJ8-F1
#
_cell.length_a   1.000
_cell.length_b   1.000
_cell.length_c   1.000
_cell.angle_alpha   90.00
_cell.angle_beta   90.00
_cell.angle_gamma   90.00
#
_symmetry.space_group_name_H-M   'P 1'
#
loop_
_entity.id
_entity.type
_entity.pdbx_description
1 polymer ?
#
loop_
_entity_poly.entity_id
_entity_poly.type
_entity_poly.pdbx_seq_one_letter_code
_entity_poly.pdbx_strand_id
1 'polypeptide(L)'
;KNKNKKPTIFHLLGWEAAQVIQQILQNGIDSVSNWSYESPRGTVTFHPETHCAYAPLYRGKIEAAENEKCKLSISEKINISADEHKKIFFSRPEGEYTRWRNNYFSI
;
A
#
# COMPACT_ATOMS: atom_id res chain seq x y z
N LYS A 1 -20.18 21.03 -6.03
CA LYS A 1 -19.09 20.05 -5.79
C LYS A 1 -18.17 20.06 -7.00
N ASN A 2 -16.92 20.51 -6.88
CA ASN A 2 -15.96 20.55 -8.00
C ASN A 2 -15.66 19.12 -8.50
N LYS A 3 -15.91 18.87 -9.78
CA LYS A 3 -15.86 17.54 -10.41
C LYS A 3 -14.46 17.03 -10.78
N ASN A 4 -13.38 17.78 -10.52
CA ASN A 4 -12.02 17.46 -11.01
C ASN A 4 -10.91 17.50 -9.93
N LYS A 5 -11.16 16.97 -8.73
CA LYS A 5 -10.08 16.86 -7.71
C LYS A 5 -9.18 15.65 -8.02
N LYS A 6 -7.86 15.83 -7.98
CA LYS A 6 -6.90 14.74 -8.10
C LYS A 6 -7.01 13.81 -6.86
N PRO A 7 -7.22 12.50 -7.04
CA PRO A 7 -7.28 11.58 -5.91
C PRO A 7 -5.93 11.53 -5.18
N THR A 8 -6.00 11.34 -3.86
CA THR A 8 -4.83 11.16 -2.98
C THR A 8 -4.72 9.71 -2.53
N ILE A 9 -3.63 9.34 -1.86
CA ILE A 9 -3.44 7.99 -1.30
C ILE A 9 -4.60 7.57 -0.38
N PHE A 10 -5.21 8.49 0.37
CA PHE A 10 -6.34 8.16 1.25
C PHE A 10 -7.61 7.78 0.47
N HIS A 11 -7.81 8.35 -0.72
CA HIS A 11 -8.93 7.95 -1.59
C HIS A 11 -8.71 6.53 -2.10
N LEU A 12 -7.46 6.20 -2.46
CA LEU A 12 -7.07 4.85 -2.87
C LEU A 12 -7.31 3.84 -1.74
N LEU A 13 -6.82 4.13 -0.52
CA LEU A 13 -6.98 3.24 0.63
C LEU A 13 -8.45 3.01 0.99
N GLY A 14 -9.29 4.05 0.90
CA GLY A 14 -10.74 3.90 1.09
C GLY A 14 -11.38 3.02 0.01
N TRP A 15 -10.96 3.15 -1.24
CA TRP A 15 -11.43 2.31 -2.34
C TRP A 15 -11.00 0.84 -2.17
N GLU A 16 -9.74 0.60 -1.80
CA GLU A 16 -9.23 -0.75 -1.49
C GLU A 16 -9.97 -1.39 -0.32
N ALA A 17 -10.22 -0.65 0.76
CA ALA A 17 -10.99 -1.14 1.89
C ALA A 17 -12.40 -1.59 1.47
N ALA A 18 -13.04 -0.88 0.55
CA ALA A 18 -14.35 -1.28 0.02
C ALA A 18 -14.29 -2.60 -0.75
N GLN A 19 -13.23 -2.85 -1.53
CA GLN A 19 -13.03 -4.14 -2.22
C GLN A 19 -12.93 -5.30 -1.22
N VAL A 20 -12.19 -5.10 -0.13
CA VAL A 20 -12.01 -6.10 0.93
C VAL A 20 -13.32 -6.39 1.65
N ILE A 21 -14.08 -5.36 2.00
CA ILE A 21 -15.40 -5.51 2.64
C ILE A 21 -16.34 -6.28 1.71
N GLN A 22 -16.35 -5.94 0.41
CA GLN A 22 -17.19 -6.66 -0.55
C GLN A 22 -16.82 -8.14 -0.63
N GLN A 23 -15.53 -8.47 -0.66
CA GLN A 23 -15.06 -9.86 -0.65
C GLN A 23 -15.53 -10.61 0.61
N ILE A 24 -15.41 -9.98 1.78
CA ILE A 24 -15.85 -10.57 3.05
C ILE A 24 -17.37 -10.76 3.09
N LEU A 25 -18.15 -9.78 2.62
CA LEU A 25 -19.61 -9.87 2.61
C LEU A 25 -20.12 -10.97 1.68
N GLN A 26 -19.42 -11.25 0.59
CA GLN A 26 -19.82 -12.27 -0.39
C GLN A 26 -19.35 -13.69 -0.01
N ASN A 27 -18.14 -13.81 0.55
CA ASN A 27 -17.44 -15.08 0.69
C ASN A 27 -17.03 -15.43 2.13
N GLY A 28 -17.32 -14.57 3.11
CA GLY A 28 -16.94 -14.74 4.52
C GLY A 28 -15.55 -14.21 4.85
N ILE A 29 -15.22 -14.13 6.15
CA ILE A 29 -13.99 -13.50 6.62
C ILE A 29 -12.72 -14.24 6.16
N ASP A 30 -12.75 -15.57 6.11
CA ASP A 30 -11.57 -16.36 5.73
C ASP A 30 -11.22 -16.23 4.24
N SER A 31 -12.14 -15.70 3.44
CA SER A 31 -11.98 -15.53 1.99
C SER A 31 -10.92 -14.51 1.60
N VAL A 32 -10.45 -13.66 2.52
CA VAL A 32 -9.35 -12.75 2.26
C VAL A 32 -7.99 -13.40 2.45
N SER A 33 -7.93 -14.61 3.02
CA SER A 33 -6.66 -15.32 3.23
C SER A 33 -6.02 -15.71 1.88
N ASN A 34 -4.82 -15.19 1.60
CA ASN A 34 -4.12 -15.36 0.32
C ASN A 34 -4.87 -14.83 -0.91
N TRP A 35 -5.89 -14.00 -0.69
CA TRP A 35 -6.65 -13.38 -1.76
C TRP A 35 -5.89 -12.18 -2.34
N SER A 36 -6.00 -12.01 -3.66
CA SER A 36 -5.36 -10.93 -4.40
C SER A 36 -6.37 -10.22 -5.29
N TYR A 37 -6.18 -8.92 -5.49
CA TYR A 37 -6.97 -8.11 -6.41
C TYR A 37 -6.14 -6.99 -7.03
N GLU A 38 -6.58 -6.51 -8.20
CA GLU A 38 -5.94 -5.40 -8.88
C GLU A 38 -6.36 -4.06 -8.28
N SER A 39 -5.37 -3.26 -7.88
CA SER A 39 -5.55 -1.89 -7.43
C SER A 39 -4.86 -0.92 -8.38
N PRO A 40 -5.26 0.36 -8.43
CA PRO A 40 -4.50 1.40 -9.13
C PRO A 40 -3.00 1.48 -8.78
N ARG A 41 -2.56 0.95 -7.63
CA ARG A 41 -1.14 0.83 -7.25
C ARG A 41 -0.53 -0.56 -7.51
N GLY A 42 -1.15 -1.36 -8.37
CA GLY A 42 -0.77 -2.74 -8.67
C GLY A 42 -1.50 -3.77 -7.81
N THR A 43 -1.19 -5.05 -8.04
CA THR A 43 -1.79 -6.18 -7.32
C THR A 43 -1.58 -6.08 -5.81
N VAL A 44 -2.67 -6.14 -5.06
CA VAL A 44 -2.66 -6.19 -3.59
C VAL A 44 -2.99 -7.61 -3.17
N THR A 45 -2.21 -8.18 -2.26
CA THR A 45 -2.39 -9.54 -1.75
C THR A 45 -2.46 -9.53 -0.24
N PHE A 46 -3.40 -10.29 0.33
CA PHE A 46 -3.53 -10.47 1.78
C PHE A 46 -2.71 -11.67 2.24
N HIS A 47 -1.72 -11.43 3.09
CA HIS A 47 -0.87 -12.49 3.61
C HIS A 47 -1.62 -13.28 4.70
N PRO A 48 -1.73 -14.62 4.58
CA PRO A 48 -2.55 -15.44 5.47
C PRO A 48 -2.07 -15.42 6.93
N GLU A 49 -0.76 -15.34 7.16
CA GLU A 49 -0.17 -15.42 8.51
C GLU A 49 -0.07 -14.06 9.22
N THR A 50 0.14 -12.97 8.48
CA THR A 50 0.29 -11.64 9.09
C THR A 50 -1.03 -10.89 9.12
N HIS A 51 -2.08 -11.43 8.48
CA HIS A 51 -3.39 -10.79 8.30
C HIS A 51 -3.31 -9.36 7.75
N CYS A 52 -2.28 -9.07 6.95
CA CYS A 52 -2.00 -7.75 6.41
C CYS A 52 -1.89 -7.83 4.89
N ALA A 53 -2.37 -6.78 4.22
CA ALA A 53 -2.18 -6.62 2.79
C ALA A 53 -0.77 -6.12 2.47
N TYR A 54 -0.17 -6.68 1.43
CA TYR A 54 1.05 -6.18 0.81
C TYR A 54 0.81 -5.91 -0.67
N ALA A 55 1.59 -4.99 -1.23
CA ALA A 55 1.51 -4.61 -2.64
C ALA A 55 2.89 -4.10 -3.09
N PRO A 56 3.07 -3.82 -4.38
CA PRO A 56 4.32 -3.24 -4.88
C PRO A 56 4.70 -1.96 -4.14
N LEU A 57 6.00 -1.83 -3.88
CA LEU A 57 6.62 -0.60 -3.43
C LEU A 57 7.11 0.20 -4.63
N TYR A 58 7.38 1.47 -4.42
CA TYR A 58 7.82 2.38 -5.48
C TYR A 58 8.99 3.20 -5.01
N ARG A 59 10.10 3.18 -5.78
CA ARG A 59 11.19 4.13 -5.59
C ARG A 59 10.78 5.43 -6.27
N GLY A 60 10.79 6.51 -5.51
CA GLY A 60 10.43 7.82 -6.03
C GLY A 60 11.28 8.93 -5.47
N LYS A 61 11.24 10.07 -6.16
CA LYS A 61 11.91 11.32 -5.78
C LYS A 61 10.88 12.44 -5.77
N ILE A 62 11.00 13.33 -4.79
CA ILE A 62 10.24 14.57 -4.77
C ILE A 62 10.96 15.59 -5.64
N GLU A 63 10.25 16.13 -6.62
CA GLU A 63 10.72 17.15 -7.56
C GLU A 63 9.91 18.44 -7.38
N ALA A 64 10.54 19.59 -7.65
CA ALA A 64 9.84 20.86 -7.72
C ALA A 64 8.94 20.89 -8.97
N ALA A 65 7.70 21.33 -8.81
CA ALA A 65 6.79 21.63 -9.91
C ALA A 65 6.72 23.14 -10.16
N GLU A 66 6.33 23.54 -11.37
CA GLU A 66 6.23 24.94 -11.85
C GLU A 66 5.37 25.85 -10.96
N ASN A 67 4.53 25.29 -10.08
CA ASN A 67 3.53 26.01 -9.28
C ASN A 67 3.84 26.00 -7.76
N GLU A 68 5.10 26.05 -7.35
CA GLU A 68 5.53 25.98 -5.93
C GLU A 68 5.05 24.72 -5.18
N LYS A 69 4.68 23.68 -5.94
CA LYS A 69 4.21 22.40 -5.40
C LYS A 69 5.28 21.34 -5.58
N CYS A 70 5.25 20.34 -4.71
CA CYS A 70 6.05 19.13 -4.87
C CYS A 70 5.34 18.14 -5.80
N LYS A 71 6.08 17.49 -6.70
CA LYS A 71 5.62 16.36 -7.53
C LYS A 71 6.40 15.12 -7.14
N LEU A 72 5.72 13.98 -6.99
CA LEU A 72 6.36 12.68 -6.85
C LEU A 72 6.68 12.14 -8.25
N SER A 73 7.96 11.91 -8.53
CA SER A 73 8.45 11.19 -9.69
C SER A 73 8.77 9.76 -9.27
N ILE A 74 8.31 8.76 -10.02
CA ILE A 74 8.52 7.34 -9.71
C ILE A 74 9.55 6.81 -10.70
N SER A 75 10.66 6.28 -10.21
CA SER A 75 11.73 5.72 -11.04
C SER A 75 11.65 4.21 -11.17
N GLU A 76 11.05 3.52 -10.20
CA GLU A 76 11.05 2.06 -10.14
C GLU A 76 9.82 1.53 -9.41
N LYS A 77 9.27 0.42 -9.92
CA LYS A 77 8.28 -0.41 -9.22
C LYS A 77 9.01 -1.65 -8.68
N ILE A 78 8.88 -1.88 -7.38
CA ILE A 78 9.50 -3.00 -6.67
C ILE A 78 8.37 -3.94 -6.26
N ASN A 79 8.26 -5.09 -6.93
CA ASN A 79 7.29 -6.11 -6.53
C ASN A 79 7.80 -6.81 -5.26
N ILE A 80 6.89 -7.09 -4.33
CA ILE A 80 7.20 -7.73 -3.05
C ILE A 80 6.57 -9.11 -3.05
N SER A 81 7.38 -10.13 -2.76
CA SER A 81 6.91 -11.49 -2.52
C SER A 81 6.31 -11.66 -1.12
N ALA A 82 5.54 -12.72 -0.91
CA ALA A 82 5.01 -13.09 0.41
C ALA A 82 6.13 -13.24 1.46
N ASP A 83 7.24 -13.87 1.09
CA ASP A 83 8.39 -14.10 1.98
C ASP A 83 9.09 -12.79 2.36
N GLU A 84 9.28 -11.88 1.42
CA GLU A 84 9.84 -10.55 1.68
C GLU A 84 8.93 -9.72 2.59
N HIS A 85 7.62 -9.72 2.33
CA HIS A 85 6.63 -9.09 3.21
C HIS A 85 6.70 -9.66 4.62
N LYS A 86 6.71 -10.99 4.76
CA LYS A 86 6.83 -11.66 6.06
C LYS A 86 8.11 -11.26 6.79
N LYS A 87 9.25 -11.28 6.09
CA LYS A 87 10.56 -10.88 6.64
C LYS A 87 10.53 -9.43 7.14
N ILE A 88 9.98 -8.49 6.37
CA ILE A 88 9.87 -7.08 6.76
C ILE A 88 8.90 -6.91 7.94
N PHE A 89 7.75 -7.56 7.90
CA PHE A 89 6.71 -7.45 8.92
C PHE A 89 7.20 -7.87 10.32
N PHE A 90 8.03 -8.92 10.37
CA PHE A 90 8.63 -9.42 11.61
C PHE A 90 10.01 -8.85 11.90
N SER A 91 10.59 -8.07 10.99
CA SER A 91 11.85 -7.38 11.25
C SER A 91 11.67 -6.41 12.42
N ARG A 92 12.65 -6.44 13.32
CA ARG A 92 12.86 -5.37 14.29
C ARG A 92 14.01 -4.56 13.72
N PRO A 93 13.78 -3.31 13.26
CA PRO A 93 14.92 -2.46 12.93
C PRO A 93 15.81 -2.29 14.17
N GLU A 94 17.02 -1.75 14.02
CA GLU A 94 17.95 -1.37 15.12
C GLU A 94 17.98 0.18 15.30
N GLY A 95 17.92 0.71 16.55
CA GLY A 95 17.63 2.13 16.85
C GLY A 95 16.27 2.49 17.50
N GLU A 96 15.87 3.76 17.40
CA GLU A 96 14.54 4.26 17.82
C GLU A 96 13.61 4.40 16.62
N TYR A 97 12.38 3.86 16.72
CA TYR A 97 11.37 4.03 15.67
C TYR A 97 10.04 4.42 16.29
N THR A 98 9.25 5.13 15.48
CA THR A 98 7.86 5.38 15.81
C THR A 98 7.11 4.05 15.90
N ARG A 99 6.19 3.90 16.86
CA ARG A 99 5.30 2.72 16.95
C ARG A 99 4.32 2.62 15.77
N TRP A 100 4.29 3.62 14.90
CA TRP A 100 3.54 3.60 13.66
C TRP A 100 4.32 2.78 12.63
N ARG A 101 3.87 1.54 12.38
CA ARG A 101 4.35 0.69 11.29
C ARG A 101 3.82 1.19 9.94
N ASN A 102 4.07 2.45 9.61
CA ASN A 102 3.89 2.91 8.24
C ASN A 102 5.20 2.64 7.51
N ASN A 103 5.17 1.77 6.49
CA ASN A 103 6.26 1.62 5.55
C ASN A 103 6.32 2.86 4.62
N TYR A 104 6.45 4.06 5.18
CA TYR A 104 7.00 5.22 4.48
C TYR A 104 8.50 5.21 4.78
N PHE A 105 9.23 4.27 4.18
CA PHE A 105 10.67 4.31 4.23
C PHE A 105 11.15 5.42 3.29
N SER A 106 11.35 6.60 3.88
CA SER A 106 12.32 7.55 3.35
C SER A 106 13.69 7.04 3.78
N ILE A 107 14.47 6.51 2.83
CA ILE A 107 15.93 6.36 3.00
C ILE A 107 16.55 7.67 2.51
#